data_AF-A0A3D3DEY2-F1
#
_entry.id   AF-A0A3D3DEY2-F1
#
_cell.length_a   1.000
_cell.length_b   1.000
_cell.length_c   1.000
_cell.angle_alpha   90.00
_cell.angle_beta   90.00
_cell.angle_gamma   90.00
#
_symmetry.space_group_name_H-M   'P 1'
#
loop_
_entity.id
_entity.type
_entity.pdbx_description
1 polymer ?
#
loop_
_entity_poly.entity_id
_entity_poly.type
_entity_poly.pdbx_seq_one_letter_code
_entity_poly.pdbx_strand_id
1 'polypeptide(L)'
;MKNAAITSLCIGTLAVGLIVGAGIGAWWSGRVFTRMMYAKPEVDQAFLAAQEAEWAARLRLNEPENTLRDLENSISFRLATIATWETVAPADEQTRKARDRFLTAVKVYGQSYPLGGPDAAGIETLLAAVPGRSSASACKNGVCRLDDLQIARAGTTTNTP
;
A
#
# COMPACT_ATOMS: atom_id res chain seq x y z
N MET A 1 44.43 34.48 -26.95
CA MET A 1 43.33 34.69 -25.97
C MET A 1 41.92 34.43 -26.53
N LYS A 2 41.67 34.46 -27.86
CA LYS A 2 40.31 34.24 -28.42
C LYS A 2 39.78 32.79 -28.32
N ASN A 3 40.66 31.78 -28.30
CA ASN A 3 40.23 30.37 -28.35
C ASN A 3 39.70 29.81 -27.02
N ALA A 4 40.14 30.36 -25.87
CA ALA A 4 39.72 29.91 -24.54
C ALA A 4 38.30 30.36 -24.17
N ALA A 5 37.87 31.52 -24.70
CA ALA A 5 36.52 32.04 -24.47
C ALA A 5 35.46 31.21 -25.22
N ILE A 6 35.79 30.74 -26.43
CA ILE A 6 34.88 29.93 -27.26
C ILE A 6 34.71 28.53 -26.66
N THR A 7 35.79 27.91 -26.17
CA THR A 7 35.71 26.59 -25.50
C THR A 7 34.92 26.65 -24.19
N SER A 8 35.10 27.70 -23.39
CA SER A 8 34.32 27.93 -22.15
C SER A 8 32.82 28.10 -22.44
N LEU A 9 32.46 28.85 -23.50
CA LEU A 9 31.07 29.05 -23.92
C LEU A 9 30.41 27.75 -24.41
N CYS A 10 31.15 26.91 -25.15
CA CYS A 10 30.66 25.61 -25.62
C CYS A 10 30.44 24.60 -24.48
N ILE A 11 31.30 24.59 -23.46
CA ILE A 11 31.16 23.70 -22.31
C ILE A 11 29.96 24.13 -21.44
N GLY A 12 29.77 25.43 -21.22
CA GLY A 12 28.63 25.96 -20.46
C GLY A 12 27.27 25.65 -21.12
N THR A 13 27.18 25.77 -22.44
CA THR A 13 25.94 25.48 -23.19
C THR A 13 25.60 23.99 -23.22
N LEU A 14 26.60 23.12 -23.32
CA LEU A 14 26.41 21.67 -23.22
C LEU A 14 25.94 21.23 -21.82
N ALA A 15 26.52 21.80 -20.76
CA ALA A 15 26.13 21.49 -19.38
C ALA A 15 24.67 21.91 -19.11
N VAL A 16 24.27 23.10 -19.55
CA VAL A 16 22.88 23.58 -19.41
C VAL A 16 21.92 22.72 -20.23
N GLY A 17 22.29 22.33 -21.46
CA GLY A 17 21.49 21.44 -22.30
C GLY A 17 21.28 20.05 -21.67
N LEU A 18 22.30 19.50 -21.01
CA LEU A 18 22.21 18.23 -20.28
C LEU A 18 21.28 18.30 -19.07
N ILE A 19 21.33 19.39 -18.30
CA ILE A 19 20.46 19.58 -17.12
C ILE A 19 19.00 19.73 -17.55
N VAL A 20 18.74 20.54 -18.58
CA VAL A 20 17.38 20.74 -19.11
C VAL A 20 16.85 19.45 -19.75
N GLY A 21 17.69 18.75 -20.52
CA GLY A 21 17.35 17.47 -21.13
C GLY A 21 17.04 16.38 -20.08
N ALA A 22 17.83 16.30 -19.01
CA ALA A 22 17.57 15.38 -17.90
C ALA A 22 16.27 15.71 -17.16
N GLY A 23 15.98 17.00 -16.95
CA GLY A 23 14.72 17.45 -16.33
C GLY A 23 13.49 17.09 -17.16
N ILE A 24 13.53 17.33 -18.47
CA ILE A 24 12.44 16.97 -19.39
C ILE A 24 12.32 15.45 -19.51
N GLY A 25 13.44 14.71 -19.55
CA GLY A 25 13.45 13.25 -19.58
C GLY A 25 12.88 12.63 -18.31
N ALA A 26 13.22 13.16 -17.13
CA ALA A 26 12.66 12.74 -15.84
C ALA A 26 11.16 13.04 -15.74
N TRP A 27 10.74 14.21 -16.23
CA TRP A 27 9.32 14.57 -16.26
C TRP A 27 8.51 13.70 -17.22
N TRP A 28 9.02 13.45 -18.42
CA TRP A 28 8.34 12.65 -19.44
C TRP A 28 8.31 11.17 -19.06
N SER A 29 9.42 10.62 -18.54
CA SER A 29 9.46 9.26 -17.98
C SER A 29 8.50 9.15 -16.81
N GLY A 30 8.48 10.10 -15.86
CA GLY A 30 7.50 10.12 -14.77
C GLY A 30 6.04 10.14 -15.26
N ARG A 31 5.75 10.86 -16.34
CA ARG A 31 4.41 10.91 -16.94
C ARG A 31 4.02 9.65 -17.70
N VAL A 32 4.97 9.01 -18.35
CA VAL A 32 4.78 7.75 -19.07
C VAL A 32 4.69 6.57 -18.09
N PHE A 33 5.47 6.61 -17.01
CA PHE A 33 5.42 5.63 -15.92
C PHE A 33 4.11 5.72 -15.15
N THR A 34 3.63 6.93 -14.83
CA THR A 34 2.29 7.12 -14.25
C THR A 34 1.20 6.63 -15.22
N ARG A 35 1.30 6.92 -16.53
CA ARG A 35 0.33 6.40 -17.52
C ARG A 35 0.39 4.87 -17.72
N MET A 36 1.55 4.23 -17.53
CA MET A 36 1.66 2.76 -17.57
C MET A 36 1.18 2.10 -16.26
N MET A 37 1.40 2.75 -15.12
CA MET A 37 0.97 2.26 -13.81
C MET A 37 -0.55 2.33 -13.62
N TYR A 38 -1.23 3.30 -14.24
CA TYR A 38 -2.69 3.35 -14.31
C TYR A 38 -3.16 2.57 -15.55
N ALA A 39 -3.06 1.24 -15.49
CA ALA A 39 -3.93 0.39 -16.31
C ALA A 39 -5.39 0.83 -16.06
N LYS A 40 -6.17 0.93 -17.13
CA LYS A 40 -7.52 1.52 -17.17
C LYS A 40 -8.31 1.31 -15.86
N PRO A 41 -8.57 2.38 -15.07
CA PRO A 41 -9.17 2.23 -13.75
C PRO A 41 -10.55 1.56 -13.81
N GLU A 42 -11.24 1.66 -14.94
CA GLU A 42 -12.52 0.99 -15.17
C GLU A 42 -12.40 -0.54 -15.15
N VAL A 43 -11.29 -1.09 -15.66
CA VAL A 43 -11.03 -2.54 -15.66
C VAL A 43 -10.73 -3.01 -14.24
N ASP A 44 -9.94 -2.25 -13.49
CA ASP A 44 -9.64 -2.55 -12.10
C ASP A 44 -10.92 -2.52 -11.25
N GLN A 45 -11.74 -1.47 -11.38
CA GLN A 45 -13.01 -1.37 -10.67
C GLN A 45 -13.98 -2.49 -11.06
N ALA A 46 -14.05 -2.89 -12.34
CA ALA A 46 -14.86 -4.01 -12.78
C ALA A 46 -14.37 -5.34 -12.19
N PHE A 47 -13.06 -5.57 -12.13
CA PHE A 47 -12.47 -6.75 -11.50
C PHE A 47 -12.78 -6.79 -9.99
N LEU A 48 -12.70 -5.65 -9.29
CA LEU A 48 -13.07 -5.56 -7.88
C LEU A 48 -14.55 -5.86 -7.65
N ALA A 49 -15.43 -5.28 -8.45
CA ALA A 49 -16.86 -5.53 -8.36
C ALA A 49 -17.22 -7.02 -8.61
N ALA A 50 -16.56 -7.65 -9.59
CA ALA A 50 -16.74 -9.07 -9.86
C ALA A 50 -16.26 -9.95 -8.69
N GLN A 51 -15.10 -9.61 -8.09
CA GLN A 51 -14.57 -10.31 -6.94
C GLN A 51 -15.50 -10.16 -5.71
N GLU A 52 -16.04 -8.97 -5.46
CA GLU A 52 -17.01 -8.74 -4.39
C GLU A 52 -18.32 -9.51 -4.60
N ALA A 53 -18.80 -9.59 -5.84
CA ALA A 53 -19.99 -10.37 -6.19
C ALA A 53 -19.79 -11.87 -5.90
N GLU A 54 -18.62 -12.42 -6.24
CA GLU A 54 -18.26 -13.82 -5.97
C GLU A 54 -18.25 -14.11 -4.46
N TRP A 55 -17.60 -13.25 -3.66
CA TRP A 55 -17.62 -13.38 -2.21
C TRP A 55 -19.04 -13.32 -1.64
N ALA A 56 -19.85 -12.38 -2.13
CA ALA A 56 -21.24 -12.26 -1.72
C ALA A 56 -22.10 -13.47 -2.14
N ALA A 57 -21.77 -14.13 -3.25
CA ALA A 57 -22.42 -15.37 -3.66
C ALA A 57 -22.03 -16.54 -2.74
N ARG A 58 -20.74 -16.71 -2.43
CA ARG A 58 -20.26 -17.76 -1.52
C ARG A 58 -20.80 -17.63 -0.10
N LEU A 59 -20.94 -16.41 0.41
CA LEU A 59 -21.61 -16.18 1.69
C LEU A 59 -23.07 -16.61 1.66
N ARG A 60 -23.80 -16.39 0.55
CA ARG A 60 -25.18 -16.89 0.39
C ARG A 60 -25.26 -18.41 0.26
N LEU A 61 -24.21 -19.03 -0.26
CA LEU A 61 -24.05 -20.50 -0.32
C LEU A 61 -23.54 -21.10 1.01
N ASN A 62 -23.40 -20.29 2.06
CA ASN A 62 -22.89 -20.69 3.37
C ASN A 62 -21.45 -21.26 3.32
N GLU A 63 -20.58 -20.63 2.52
CA GLU A 63 -19.14 -20.92 2.44
C GLU A 63 -18.26 -19.80 3.03
N PRO A 64 -18.40 -19.47 4.33
CA PRO A 64 -17.69 -18.34 4.93
C PRO A 64 -16.18 -18.57 5.03
N GLU A 65 -15.72 -19.80 5.25
CA GLU A 65 -14.28 -20.10 5.38
C GLU A 65 -13.51 -19.87 4.07
N ASN A 66 -14.07 -20.34 2.95
CA ASN A 66 -13.51 -20.09 1.62
C ASN A 66 -13.50 -18.59 1.31
N THR A 67 -14.56 -17.89 1.69
CA THR A 67 -14.68 -16.43 1.48
C THR A 67 -13.64 -15.67 2.30
N LEU A 68 -13.45 -16.02 3.56
CA LEU A 68 -12.45 -15.40 4.44
C LEU A 68 -11.04 -15.58 3.90
N ARG A 69 -10.68 -16.81 3.49
CA ARG A 69 -9.37 -17.08 2.89
C ARG A 69 -9.11 -16.24 1.64
N ASP A 70 -10.10 -16.11 0.76
CA ASP A 70 -9.94 -15.32 -0.47
C ASP A 70 -9.84 -13.82 -0.17
N LEU A 71 -10.58 -13.32 0.82
CA LEU A 71 -10.46 -11.95 1.31
C LEU A 71 -9.05 -11.68 1.86
N GLU A 72 -8.51 -12.58 2.69
CA GLU A 72 -7.17 -12.43 3.27
C GLU A 72 -6.07 -12.48 2.20
N ASN A 73 -6.21 -13.35 1.19
CA ASN A 73 -5.32 -13.38 0.04
C ASN A 73 -5.39 -12.07 -0.78
N SER A 74 -6.60 -11.52 -0.99
CA SER A 74 -6.78 -10.23 -1.67
C SER A 74 -6.14 -9.08 -0.90
N ILE A 75 -6.28 -9.05 0.43
CA ILE A 75 -5.59 -8.07 1.29
C ILE A 75 -4.07 -8.21 1.14
N SER A 76 -3.55 -9.43 1.24
CA SER A 76 -2.11 -9.71 1.16
C SER A 76 -1.51 -9.27 -0.18
N PHE A 77 -2.20 -9.55 -1.29
CA PHE A 77 -1.77 -9.10 -2.62
C PHE A 77 -1.69 -7.58 -2.75
N ARG A 78 -2.69 -6.86 -2.21
CA ARG A 78 -2.70 -5.40 -2.19
C ARG A 78 -1.57 -4.83 -1.33
N LEU A 79 -1.32 -5.42 -0.16
CA LEU A 79 -0.22 -5.00 0.70
C LEU A 79 1.15 -5.24 0.05
N ALA A 80 1.36 -6.39 -0.60
CA ALA A 80 2.58 -6.67 -1.36
C ALA A 80 2.79 -5.65 -2.50
N THR A 81 1.70 -5.26 -3.18
CA THR A 81 1.74 -4.22 -4.22
C THR A 81 2.18 -2.88 -3.62
N ILE A 82 1.59 -2.47 -2.48
CA ILE A 82 1.98 -1.23 -1.78
C ILE A 82 3.42 -1.31 -1.30
N ALA A 83 3.85 -2.43 -0.72
CA ALA A 83 5.22 -2.62 -0.26
C ALA A 83 6.21 -2.49 -1.42
N THR A 84 5.88 -3.06 -2.59
CA THR A 84 6.66 -2.88 -3.82
C THR A 84 6.70 -1.41 -4.23
N TRP A 85 5.58 -0.70 -4.21
CA TRP A 85 5.51 0.72 -4.55
C TRP A 85 6.34 1.60 -3.61
N GLU A 86 6.39 1.30 -2.32
CA GLU A 86 7.25 2.02 -1.38
C GLU A 86 8.74 1.92 -1.76
N THR A 87 9.17 0.86 -2.45
CA THR A 87 10.55 0.71 -2.90
C THR A 87 10.86 1.45 -4.21
N VAL A 88 9.91 1.48 -5.15
CA VAL A 88 10.15 2.02 -6.50
C VAL A 88 9.63 3.45 -6.70
N ALA A 89 8.64 3.87 -5.94
CA ALA A 89 8.00 5.18 -5.99
C ALA A 89 7.42 5.55 -4.61
N PRO A 90 8.27 5.91 -3.64
CA PRO A 90 7.83 6.18 -2.26
C PRO A 90 6.78 7.29 -2.20
N ALA A 91 5.74 7.09 -1.39
CA ALA A 91 4.73 8.13 -1.18
C ALA A 91 5.30 9.35 -0.44
N ASP A 92 4.87 10.55 -0.86
CA ASP A 92 5.09 11.77 -0.09
C ASP A 92 4.39 11.70 1.28
N GLU A 93 4.75 12.59 2.20
CA GLU A 93 4.24 12.56 3.58
C GLU A 93 2.71 12.66 3.66
N GLN A 94 2.07 13.46 2.81
CA GLN A 94 0.62 13.63 2.82
C GLN A 94 -0.07 12.36 2.33
N THR A 95 0.40 11.80 1.20
CA THR A 95 -0.13 10.55 0.64
C THR A 95 0.06 9.39 1.62
N ARG A 96 1.23 9.31 2.26
CA ARG A 96 1.53 8.31 3.30
C ARG A 96 0.58 8.42 4.49
N LYS A 97 0.39 9.61 5.05
CA LYS A 97 -0.57 9.82 6.15
C LYS A 97 -2.00 9.43 5.76
N ALA A 98 -2.43 9.74 4.54
CA ALA A 98 -3.75 9.36 4.06
C ALA A 98 -3.90 7.83 3.94
N ARG A 99 -2.90 7.17 3.35
CA ARG A 99 -2.84 5.70 3.25
C ARG A 99 -2.84 5.03 4.62
N ASP A 100 -1.98 5.49 5.52
CA ASP A 100 -1.75 4.85 6.80
C ASP A 100 -3.01 4.85 7.68
N ARG A 101 -3.89 5.86 7.54
CA ARG A 101 -5.21 5.86 8.19
C ARG A 101 -6.06 4.63 7.84
N PHE A 102 -5.96 4.15 6.61
CA PHE A 102 -6.66 2.93 6.18
C PHE A 102 -5.88 1.68 6.59
N LEU A 103 -4.55 1.70 6.45
CA LEU A 103 -3.71 0.57 6.82
C LEU A 103 -3.70 0.29 8.33
N THR A 104 -4.01 1.27 9.19
CA THR A 104 -4.15 1.02 10.64
C THR A 104 -5.16 -0.08 10.94
N ALA A 105 -6.31 -0.10 10.24
CA ALA A 105 -7.29 -1.18 10.42
C ALA A 105 -6.74 -2.52 9.94
N VAL A 106 -6.02 -2.53 8.81
CA VAL A 106 -5.40 -3.76 8.28
C VAL A 106 -4.32 -4.30 9.21
N LYS A 107 -3.50 -3.42 9.79
CA LYS A 107 -2.50 -3.76 10.81
C LYS A 107 -3.16 -4.43 12.02
N VAL A 108 -4.22 -3.83 12.55
CA VAL A 108 -4.95 -4.38 13.71
C VAL A 108 -5.55 -5.76 13.38
N TYR A 109 -6.14 -5.91 12.19
CA TYR A 109 -6.63 -7.21 11.73
C TYR A 109 -5.49 -8.24 11.67
N GLY A 110 -4.39 -7.88 11.00
CA GLY A 110 -3.22 -8.73 10.78
C GLY A 110 -2.51 -9.17 12.08
N GLN A 111 -2.62 -8.38 13.15
CA GLN A 111 -2.11 -8.76 14.47
C GLN A 111 -2.88 -9.91 15.10
N SER A 112 -4.17 -10.04 14.79
CA SER A 112 -5.01 -11.14 15.26
C SER A 112 -5.06 -12.31 14.28
N TYR A 113 -4.97 -12.01 12.99
CA TYR A 113 -5.07 -12.97 11.88
C TYR A 113 -3.89 -12.72 10.91
N PRO A 114 -2.74 -13.37 11.15
CA PRO A 114 -1.54 -13.15 10.33
C PRO A 114 -1.82 -13.37 8.85
N LEU A 115 -1.57 -12.32 8.07
CA LEU A 115 -1.72 -12.33 6.62
C LEU A 115 -0.53 -13.08 6.00
N GLY A 116 -0.80 -14.19 5.31
CA GLY A 116 0.22 -14.98 4.61
C GLY A 116 0.39 -14.56 3.14
N GLY A 117 1.46 -15.03 2.50
CA GLY A 117 1.64 -14.82 1.06
C GLY A 117 3.10 -14.79 0.61
N PRO A 118 3.34 -14.66 -0.72
CA PRO A 118 4.67 -14.72 -1.31
C PRO A 118 5.60 -13.57 -0.90
N ASP A 119 5.08 -12.47 -0.33
CA ASP A 119 5.84 -11.31 0.16
C ASP A 119 5.49 -10.98 1.63
N ALA A 120 5.41 -12.00 2.49
CA ALA A 120 5.08 -11.80 3.90
C ALA A 120 6.04 -10.82 4.62
N ALA A 121 7.33 -10.84 4.28
CA ALA A 121 8.33 -9.95 4.88
C ALA A 121 8.16 -8.47 4.46
N GLY A 122 7.86 -8.21 3.18
CA GLY A 122 7.57 -6.85 2.70
C GLY A 122 6.30 -6.30 3.32
N ILE A 123 5.26 -7.13 3.45
CA ILE A 123 4.00 -6.79 4.12
C ILE A 123 4.24 -6.47 5.60
N GLU A 124 5.01 -7.31 6.32
CA GLU A 124 5.35 -7.08 7.73
C GLU A 124 6.08 -5.76 7.92
N THR A 125 7.08 -5.49 7.07
CA THR A 125 7.85 -4.23 7.09
C THR A 125 6.95 -3.02 6.86
N LEU A 126 6.06 -3.09 5.86
CA LEU A 126 5.08 -2.03 5.58
C LEU A 126 4.18 -1.77 6.79
N LEU A 127 3.58 -2.82 7.36
CA LEU A 127 2.65 -2.69 8.48
C LEU A 127 3.35 -2.29 9.79
N ALA A 128 4.62 -2.62 9.97
CA ALA A 128 5.42 -2.17 11.12
C ALA A 128 5.52 -0.64 11.17
N ALA A 129 5.67 0.01 10.01
CA ALA A 129 5.76 1.46 9.87
C ALA A 129 4.42 2.20 10.06
N VAL A 130 3.29 1.51 9.93
CA VAL A 130 1.95 2.10 10.07
C VAL A 130 1.62 2.35 11.56
N PRO A 131 1.11 3.52 11.94
CA PRO A 131 0.67 3.78 13.31
C PRO A 131 -0.41 2.79 13.78
N GLY A 132 -0.32 2.38 15.05
CA GLY A 132 -1.31 1.52 15.68
C GLY A 132 -2.65 2.22 15.92
N ARG A 133 -3.65 1.44 16.34
CA ARG A 133 -4.96 1.98 16.75
C ARG A 133 -4.82 2.84 18.01
N SER A 134 -5.53 3.97 18.02
CA SER A 134 -5.77 4.73 19.26
C SER A 134 -6.85 4.03 20.08
N SER A 135 -6.58 3.78 21.37
CA SER A 135 -7.53 3.21 22.33
C SER A 135 -8.56 4.23 22.87
N ALA A 136 -8.49 5.49 22.43
CA ALA A 136 -9.21 6.60 23.06
C ALA A 136 -10.68 6.76 22.62
N SER A 137 -11.19 6.02 21.64
CA SER A 137 -12.56 6.18 21.14
C SER A 137 -13.37 4.89 21.18
N ALA A 138 -14.68 5.03 21.43
CA ALA A 138 -15.61 3.92 21.46
C ALA A 138 -15.63 3.19 20.10
N CYS A 139 -15.36 1.88 20.17
CA CYS A 139 -15.18 1.01 19.04
C CYS A 139 -16.49 0.76 18.28
N LYS A 140 -16.59 1.26 17.03
CA LYS A 140 -17.78 1.09 16.17
C LYS A 140 -17.59 0.18 14.96
N ASN A 141 -16.36 0.00 14.48
CA ASN A 141 -16.09 -0.81 13.29
C ASN A 141 -15.79 -2.28 13.66
N GLY A 142 -15.97 -3.19 12.69
CA GLY A 142 -15.83 -4.64 12.93
C GLY A 142 -14.42 -5.06 13.35
N VAL A 143 -13.38 -4.46 12.76
CA VAL A 143 -11.97 -4.78 13.05
C VAL A 143 -11.61 -4.46 14.50
N CYS A 144 -11.95 -3.26 14.98
CA CYS A 144 -11.66 -2.88 16.35
C CYS A 144 -12.47 -3.73 17.35
N ARG A 145 -13.70 -4.16 17.01
CA ARG A 145 -14.50 -5.04 17.89
C ARG A 145 -13.87 -6.43 17.98
N LEU A 146 -13.30 -6.90 16.88
CA LEU A 146 -12.58 -8.16 16.81
C LEU A 146 -11.29 -8.11 17.64
N ASP A 147 -10.54 -7.01 17.55
CA ASP A 147 -9.36 -6.73 18.38
C ASP A 147 -9.71 -6.70 19.88
N ASP A 148 -10.76 -5.97 20.27
CA ASP A 148 -11.23 -5.91 21.66
C ASP A 148 -11.60 -7.31 22.20
N LEU A 149 -12.25 -8.16 21.37
CA LEU A 149 -12.56 -9.54 21.73
C LEU A 149 -11.31 -10.40 21.95
N GLN A 150 -10.27 -10.21 21.13
CA GLN A 150 -9.02 -10.96 21.27
C GLN A 150 -8.25 -10.53 22.52
N ILE A 151 -8.17 -9.22 22.80
CA ILE A 151 -7.57 -8.70 24.04
C ILE A 151 -8.30 -9.27 25.26
N ALA A 152 -9.63 -9.29 25.25
CA ALA A 152 -10.42 -9.87 26.34
C ALA A 152 -10.16 -11.37 26.54
N ARG A 153 -9.98 -12.13 25.45
CA ARG A 153 -9.61 -13.56 25.49
C ARG A 153 -8.19 -13.79 26.04
N ALA A 154 -7.24 -12.92 25.71
CA ALA A 154 -5.88 -12.98 26.25
C ALA A 154 -5.84 -12.63 27.76
N GLY A 155 -6.67 -11.68 28.20
CA GLY A 155 -6.81 -11.31 29.61
C GLY A 155 -7.51 -12.37 30.48
N THR A 156 -8.32 -13.24 29.88
CA THR A 156 -8.97 -14.35 30.61
C THR A 156 -8.07 -15.57 30.74
N THR A 157 -7.17 -15.81 29.79
CA THR A 157 -6.17 -16.90 29.87
C THR A 157 -5.05 -16.62 30.88
N THR A 158 -4.70 -15.35 31.13
CA THR A 158 -3.71 -14.95 32.13
C THR A 158 -4.24 -14.94 33.57
N ASN A 159 -5.55 -15.01 33.77
CA ASN A 159 -6.20 -15.01 35.09
C ASN A 159 -6.78 -16.38 35.49
N THR A 160 -6.25 -17.47 34.92
CA THR A 160 -6.59 -18.83 35.37
C THR A 160 -5.62 -19.21 36.50
N PRO A 161 -6.09 -19.56 37.70
CA PRO A 161 -5.23 -19.91 38.85
C PRO A 161 -4.42 -21.18 38.63
#